data_AF-A0A2J9EX87-F1
#
_entry.id   AF-A0A2J9EX87-F1
#
_cell.length_a   1.000
_cell.length_b   1.000
_cell.length_c   1.000
_cell.angle_alpha   90.00
_cell.angle_beta   90.00
_cell.angle_gamma   90.00
#
_symmetry.space_group_name_H-M   'P 1'
#
loop_
_entity.id
_entity.type
_entity.pdbx_description
1 polymer ?
#
loop_
_entity_poly.entity_id
_entity_poly.type
_entity_poly.pdbx_seq_one_letter_code
_entity_poly.pdbx_strand_id
1 'polypeptide(L)'
;MKIRVDRDSVCIGDDVLPHETEFEISEDMTVKEFFDFLEKERYLPSVQGNNVAWELRNRNGEHGVYFTKTREIIHPDAVLKEMLEGITETPLFVLLYHYTPEAYYIRKENK
;
A
#
# COMPACT_ATOMS: atom_id res chain seq x y z
N MET A 1 9.97 10.89 8.69
CA MET A 1 8.61 11.17 9.19
C MET A 1 7.94 9.90 9.67
N LYS A 2 7.09 10.01 10.70
CA LYS A 2 6.34 8.88 11.25
C LYS A 2 4.99 8.75 10.54
N ILE A 3 4.64 7.54 10.10
CA ILE A 3 3.34 7.21 9.49
C ILE A 3 2.74 5.98 10.15
N ARG A 4 1.41 5.87 10.10
CA ARG A 4 0.66 4.64 10.35
C ARG A 4 0.29 4.01 9.02
N VAL A 5 0.41 2.70 8.95
CA VAL A 5 -0.01 1.92 7.79
C VAL A 5 -0.92 0.82 8.30
N ASP A 6 -2.11 0.73 7.70
CA ASP A 6 -3.04 -0.35 7.91
C ASP A 6 -3.21 -1.12 6.59
N ARG A 7 -3.33 -2.44 6.65
CA ARG A 7 -3.52 -3.27 5.44
C ARG A 7 -4.71 -4.18 5.60
N ASP A 8 -5.37 -4.47 4.49
CA ASP A 8 -6.43 -5.49 4.50
C ASP A 8 -5.87 -6.86 4.91
N SER A 9 -6.68 -7.60 5.68
CA SER A 9 -6.49 -9.02 5.94
C SER A 9 -6.80 -9.84 4.68
N VAL A 10 -5.95 -10.80 4.38
CA VAL A 10 -6.02 -11.61 3.16
C VAL A 10 -6.35 -13.07 3.46
N CYS A 11 -5.82 -13.63 4.55
CA CYS A 11 -6.08 -15.02 4.93
C CYS A 11 -5.77 -15.26 6.42
N ILE A 12 -6.32 -16.31 7.03
CA ILE A 12 -6.07 -16.64 8.46
C ILE A 12 -4.57 -16.67 8.84
N GLY A 13 -3.68 -17.00 7.89
CA GLY A 13 -2.24 -17.01 8.12
C GLY A 13 -1.58 -15.64 8.27
N ASP A 14 -2.23 -14.56 7.81
CA ASP A 14 -1.70 -13.20 7.88
C ASP A 14 -2.10 -12.42 9.15
N ASP A 15 -2.98 -13.00 9.97
CA ASP A 15 -3.40 -12.49 11.28
C ASP A 15 -2.35 -12.70 12.39
N VAL A 16 -1.26 -13.40 12.08
CA VAL A 16 -0.14 -13.64 13.01
C VAL A 16 0.65 -12.35 13.29
N LEU A 17 0.63 -11.40 12.34
CA LEU A 17 1.27 -10.10 12.47
C LEU A 17 0.20 -8.99 12.51
N PRO A 18 0.44 -7.89 13.24
CA PRO A 18 -0.45 -6.74 13.21
C PRO A 18 -0.67 -6.25 11.79
N HIS A 19 -1.93 -6.04 11.41
CA HIS A 19 -2.27 -5.41 10.15
C HIS A 19 -1.98 -3.91 10.19
N GLU A 20 -2.10 -3.28 11.36
CA GLU A 20 -1.71 -1.89 11.55
C GLU A 20 -0.31 -1.79 12.19
N THR A 21 0.57 -0.99 11.59
CA THR A 21 1.94 -0.77 12.09
C THR A 21 2.38 0.68 11.85
N GLU A 22 3.24 1.18 12.75
CA GLU A 22 3.89 2.47 12.59
C GLU A 22 5.28 2.31 11.97
N PHE A 23 5.59 3.16 10.98
CA PHE A 23 6.90 3.21 10.36
C PHE A 23 7.50 4.60 10.46
N GLU A 24 8.83 4.64 10.62
CA GLU A 24 9.61 5.84 10.43
C GLU A 24 10.28 5.77 9.06
N ILE A 25 9.83 6.62 8.14
CA ILE A 25 10.27 6.63 6.74
C ILE A 25 10.96 7.94 6.38
N SER A 26 11.72 7.96 5.28
CA SER A 26 12.31 9.20 4.78
C SER A 26 11.25 10.17 4.25
N GLU A 27 11.52 11.48 4.31
CA GLU A 27 10.57 12.51 3.84
C GLU A 27 10.49 12.60 2.31
N ASP A 28 11.54 12.16 1.63
CA ASP A 28 11.66 12.07 0.17
C ASP A 28 11.30 10.68 -0.37
N MET A 29 10.85 9.76 0.50
CA MET A 29 10.50 8.40 0.09
C MET A 29 9.42 8.43 -0.99
N THR A 30 9.68 7.72 -2.07
CA THR A 30 8.76 7.54 -3.19
C THR A 30 7.82 6.36 -2.94
N VAL A 31 6.69 6.31 -3.67
CA VAL A 31 5.76 5.16 -3.65
C VAL A 31 6.49 3.87 -3.98
N LYS A 32 7.41 3.89 -4.96
CA LYS A 32 8.20 2.72 -5.32
C LYS A 32 9.05 2.23 -4.15
N GLU A 33 9.83 3.12 -3.55
CA GLU A 33 10.70 2.75 -2.43
C GLU A 33 9.90 2.25 -1.23
N PHE A 34 8.70 2.78 -1.03
CA PHE A 34 7.82 2.32 0.03
C PHE A 34 7.30 0.91 -0.21
N PHE A 35 6.83 0.57 -1.42
CA PHE A 35 6.45 -0.82 -1.72
C PHE A 35 7.66 -1.78 -1.65
N ASP A 36 8.83 -1.37 -2.15
CA ASP A 36 10.07 -2.15 -2.02
C ASP A 36 10.42 -2.40 -0.53
N PHE A 37 10.22 -1.39 0.33
CA PHE A 37 10.40 -1.49 1.78
C PHE A 37 9.39 -2.47 2.41
N LEU A 38 8.10 -2.36 2.09
CA LEU A 38 7.06 -3.24 2.64
C LEU A 38 7.27 -4.71 2.23
N GLU A 39 7.74 -4.97 1.01
CA GLU A 39 8.14 -6.31 0.58
C GLU A 39 9.32 -6.85 1.38
N LYS A 40 10.36 -6.01 1.58
CA LYS A 40 11.55 -6.39 2.34
C LYS A 40 11.23 -6.73 3.80
N GLU A 41 10.33 -5.96 4.42
CA GLU A 41 9.83 -6.20 5.77
C GLU A 41 8.83 -7.37 5.84
N ARG A 42 8.47 -7.98 4.70
CA ARG A 42 7.44 -9.03 4.58
C ARG A 42 6.10 -8.61 5.18
N TYR A 43 5.80 -7.31 5.11
CA TYR A 43 4.56 -6.75 5.62
C TYR A 43 3.38 -7.08 4.71
N LEU A 44 3.61 -7.18 3.39
CA LEU A 44 2.62 -7.70 2.45
C LEU A 44 2.59 -9.24 2.51
N PRO A 45 1.45 -9.87 2.83
CA PRO A 45 1.36 -11.31 2.93
C PRO A 45 1.59 -11.99 1.57
N SER A 46 2.30 -13.12 1.60
CA SER A 46 2.49 -13.96 0.41
C SER A 46 1.22 -14.75 0.11
N VAL A 47 0.68 -14.59 -1.09
CA VAL A 47 -0.52 -15.29 -1.56
C VAL A 47 -0.19 -16.30 -2.66
N GLN A 48 -0.99 -17.36 -2.77
CA GLN A 48 -0.79 -18.37 -3.80
C GLN A 48 -0.89 -17.74 -5.20
N GLY A 49 0.11 -18.01 -6.04
CA GLY A 49 0.19 -17.47 -7.41
C GLY A 49 0.70 -16.02 -7.49
N ASN A 50 0.78 -15.31 -6.37
CA ASN A 50 1.31 -13.94 -6.25
C ASN A 50 0.83 -13.01 -7.37
N ASN A 51 -0.46 -13.06 -7.72
CA ASN A 51 -1.06 -12.26 -8.79
C ASN A 51 -2.17 -11.38 -8.24
N VAL A 52 -1.79 -10.44 -7.39
CA VAL A 52 -2.70 -9.55 -6.67
C VAL A 52 -2.27 -8.10 -6.84
N ALA A 53 -3.14 -7.17 -6.45
CA ALA A 53 -2.81 -5.75 -6.39
C ALA A 53 -3.02 -5.17 -4.99
N TRP A 54 -2.10 -4.31 -4.58
CA TRP A 54 -2.19 -3.54 -3.33
C TRP A 54 -2.33 -2.06 -3.66
N GLU A 55 -3.47 -1.48 -3.29
CA GLU A 55 -3.77 -0.07 -3.53
C GLU A 55 -3.42 0.77 -2.31
N LEU A 56 -2.50 1.72 -2.47
CA LEU A 56 -2.13 2.70 -1.46
C LEU A 56 -3.12 3.87 -1.47
N ARG A 57 -3.75 4.13 -0.32
CA ARG A 57 -4.72 5.21 -0.15
C ARG A 57 -4.52 5.94 1.17
N ASN A 58 -5.05 7.16 1.23
CA ASN A 58 -5.39 7.82 2.49
C ASN A 58 -6.70 8.61 2.30
N ARG A 59 -7.04 9.49 3.25
CA ARG A 59 -8.25 10.33 3.17
C ARG A 59 -8.29 11.26 1.94
N ASN A 60 -7.14 11.57 1.35
CA ASN A 60 -7.01 12.43 0.17
C ASN A 60 -7.22 11.65 -1.15
N GLY A 61 -7.19 10.31 -1.15
CA GLY A 61 -7.44 9.52 -2.37
C GLY A 61 -6.56 8.28 -2.54
N GLU A 62 -6.54 7.77 -3.78
CA GLU A 62 -5.60 6.74 -4.25
C GLU A 62 -4.28 7.43 -4.64
N HIS A 63 -3.17 6.84 -4.21
CA HIS A 63 -1.83 7.42 -4.37
C HIS A 63 -0.86 6.52 -5.14
N GLY A 64 -1.14 5.23 -5.20
CA GLY A 64 -0.34 4.27 -5.94
C GLY A 64 -0.91 2.88 -5.84
N VAL A 65 -0.43 1.99 -6.71
CA VAL A 65 -0.86 0.59 -6.74
C VAL A 65 0.33 -0.27 -7.07
N TYR A 66 0.49 -1.37 -6.35
CA TYR A 66 1.53 -2.36 -6.60
C TYR A 66 0.94 -3.67 -7.12
N PHE A 67 1.40 -4.11 -8.28
CA PHE A 67 1.02 -5.40 -8.88
C PHE A 67 2.10 -6.45 -8.58
N THR A 68 1.80 -7.39 -7.69
CA THR A 68 2.84 -8.24 -7.09
C THR A 68 3.51 -9.21 -8.07
N LYS A 69 2.83 -9.57 -9.16
CA LYS A 69 3.36 -10.48 -10.19
C LYS A 69 4.34 -9.81 -11.14
N THR A 70 3.98 -8.65 -11.66
CA THR A 70 4.78 -7.89 -12.64
C THR A 70 5.78 -6.96 -11.96
N ARG A 71 5.57 -6.68 -10.68
CA ARG A 71 6.25 -5.66 -9.88
C ARG A 71 6.08 -4.24 -10.41
N GLU A 72 5.05 -4.03 -11.23
CA GLU A 72 4.70 -2.71 -11.74
C GLU A 72 4.03 -1.89 -10.64
N ILE A 73 4.30 -0.58 -10.66
CA ILE A 73 3.76 0.37 -9.70
C ILE A 73 3.13 1.53 -10.46
N ILE A 74 1.91 1.91 -10.07
CA ILE A 74 1.27 3.14 -10.53
C ILE A 74 1.79 4.31 -9.68
N HIS A 75 2.21 5.39 -10.34
CA HIS A 75 2.84 6.58 -9.74
C HIS A 75 4.12 6.28 -8.92
N PRO A 76 5.10 5.54 -9.47
CA PRO A 76 6.26 5.06 -8.71
C PRO A 76 7.12 6.18 -8.13
N ASP A 77 7.24 7.30 -8.85
CA ASP A 77 8.12 8.42 -8.50
C ASP A 77 7.42 9.47 -7.62
N ALA A 78 6.14 9.29 -7.30
CA ALA A 78 5.42 10.23 -6.45
C ALA A 78 5.94 10.14 -5.00
N VAL A 79 6.10 11.29 -4.35
CA VAL A 79 6.67 11.39 -3.00
C VAL A 79 5.55 11.25 -1.96
N LEU A 80 5.73 10.37 -0.98
CA LEU A 80 4.72 10.10 0.05
C LEU A 80 4.33 11.36 0.82
N LYS A 81 5.30 12.22 1.13
CA LYS A 81 5.05 13.46 1.89
C LYS A 81 4.06 14.40 1.21
N GLU A 82 4.07 14.48 -0.12
CA GLU A 82 3.14 15.33 -0.88
C GLU A 82 1.69 14.83 -0.75
N MET A 83 1.51 13.52 -0.60
CA MET A 83 0.20 12.86 -0.43
C MET A 83 -0.45 13.16 0.93
N LEU A 84 0.34 13.69 1.86
CA LEU A 84 -0.06 13.99 3.24
C LEU A 84 -0.50 15.44 3.44
N GLU A 85 -0.55 16.23 2.37
CA GLU A 85 -0.92 17.64 2.47
C GLU A 85 -2.28 17.81 3.21
N GLY A 86 -2.27 18.72 4.18
CA GLY A 86 -3.41 19.00 5.05
C GLY A 86 -3.64 18.02 6.20
N ILE A 87 -2.90 16.91 6.32
CA ILE A 87 -3.01 15.97 7.43
C ILE A 87 -2.23 16.50 8.64
N THR A 88 -2.95 16.80 9.73
CA THR A 88 -2.40 17.43 10.95
C THR A 88 -2.08 16.43 12.07
N GLU A 89 -2.65 15.24 11.99
CA GLU A 89 -2.41 14.12 12.90
C GLU A 89 -1.37 13.15 12.34
N THR A 90 -1.03 12.07 13.06
CA THR A 90 -0.17 11.02 12.52
C THR A 90 -0.80 10.45 11.24
N PRO A 91 -0.16 10.61 10.07
CA PRO A 91 -0.76 10.24 8.81
C PRO A 91 -1.01 8.74 8.71
N LEU A 92 -2.23 8.37 8.32
CA LEU A 92 -2.62 6.98 8.09
C LEU A 92 -2.71 6.71 6.59
N PHE A 93 -1.92 5.74 6.13
CA PHE A 93 -2.12 5.08 4.85
C PHE A 93 -2.85 3.75 5.05
N VAL A 94 -3.71 3.42 4.09
CA VAL A 94 -4.41 2.14 4.02
C VAL A 94 -3.98 1.43 2.75
N LEU A 95 -3.66 0.15 2.86
CA LEU A 95 -3.36 -0.76 1.76
C LEU A 95 -4.56 -1.68 1.52
N LEU A 96 -5.29 -1.40 0.45
CA LEU A 96 -6.43 -2.23 0.08
C LEU A 96 -5.99 -3.43 -0.77
N TYR A 97 -6.51 -4.59 -0.44
CA TYR A 97 -6.23 -5.83 -1.14
C TYR A 97 -7.19 -6.05 -2.31
N HIS A 98 -6.63 -6.29 -3.49
CA HIS A 98 -7.39 -6.73 -4.67
C HIS A 98 -6.90 -8.12 -5.08
N TYR A 99 -7.80 -9.09 -5.02
CA TYR A 99 -7.48 -10.52 -5.25
C TYR A 99 -6.99 -10.83 -6.66
N THR A 100 -7.18 -9.93 -7.63
CA THR A 100 -6.46 -9.90 -8.92
C THR A 100 -6.24 -8.45 -9.40
N PRO A 101 -5.32 -8.21 -10.36
CA PRO A 101 -5.20 -6.91 -11.03
C PRO A 101 -6.50 -6.45 -11.70
N GLU A 102 -7.28 -7.36 -12.29
CA GLU A 102 -8.55 -7.04 -12.94
C GLU A 102 -9.60 -6.53 -11.92
N ALA A 103 -9.63 -7.11 -10.71
CA ALA A 103 -10.52 -6.66 -9.65
C ALA A 103 -10.25 -5.20 -9.27
N TYR A 104 -8.99 -4.78 -9.25
CA TYR A 104 -8.61 -3.39 -9.05
C TYR A 104 -9.18 -2.48 -10.16
N TYR A 105 -9.00 -2.84 -11.43
CA TYR A 105 -9.49 -2.04 -12.55
C TYR A 105 -11.01 -1.93 -12.58
N ILE A 106 -11.74 -3.04 -12.36
CA ILE A 106 -13.21 -3.03 -12.26
C ILE A 106 -13.67 -2.08 -11.15
N ARG A 107 -13.00 -2.11 -10.00
CA ARG A 107 -13.34 -1.23 -8.88
C ARG A 107 -13.04 0.24 -9.19
N LYS A 108 -12.02 0.53 -10.00
CA LYS A 108 -11.67 1.89 -10.44
C LYS A 108 -12.67 2.46 -11.45
N GLU A 109 -13.18 1.63 -12.36
CA GLU A 109 -14.19 2.04 -13.35
C GLU A 109 -15.57 2.35 -12.74
N ASN A 110 -15.87 1.77 -11.56
CA ASN A 110 -17.14 1.95 -10.87
C ASN A 110 -17.16 3.12 -9.86
N LYS A 111 -16.12 3.95 -9.82
CA LYS A 111 -16.01 5.14 -8.95
C LYS A 111 -16.18 6.43 -9.74
#